data_AF-A0A7Y4RB63-F1
#
_entry.id   AF-A0A7Y4RB63-F1
#
_cell.length_a   1.000
_cell.length_b   1.000
_cell.length_c   1.000
_cell.angle_alpha   90.00
_cell.angle_beta   90.00
_cell.angle_gamma   90.00
#
_symmetry.space_group_name_H-M   'P 1'
#
loop_
_entity.id
_entity.type
_entity.pdbx_description
1 polymer ?
#
loop_
_entity_poly.entity_id
_entity_poly.type
_entity_poly.pdbx_seq_one_letter_code
_entity_poly.pdbx_strand_id
1 'polypeptide(L)'
;MSQLEVLDFNEEPFRLGAFDDLATTTEAGKSPTFAVGYRYPPRTADNRGLAVALNDDVEVRIVFWGKDTQPAVKEWVVRSGSYEVAHRPGASGDGKEPVLTINAPLTNLSFTARDLPMAPSIMAICRNWHYFRMRMTHEAANLFGKQEGKPAAKEDLDVLDLVLSSVDLALRLGRPYASAPIRTKPTRTYDPLTDKPSPEGDHVPMMLAKLMVSAPNAPQRKSLFEGLLAFGAAAGLFKSIDVKRMGGNEANLPFQIRVGMGDGPQFNLVDVGYGVSQVLPILVDAIINKKRMLLLQQPEVHLHPKAQAELGSFLARLAGDHRAAPILIETHSDYLLDRIRMDVRDKKGIAGKDVIVLYFGRDSNGTSITPIRIDDNGNLVDAPSGYRDFFLDEERRFLQG
;
A
#
# COMPACT_ATOMS: atom_id res chain seq x y z
N MET A 1 -1.86 7.70 20.51
CA MET A 1 -1.04 6.51 20.80
C MET A 1 -1.58 5.32 20.02
N SER A 2 -1.24 5.21 18.73
CA SER A 2 -1.25 3.91 18.05
C SER A 2 0.21 3.51 17.94
N GLN A 3 0.62 2.44 18.60
CA GLN A 3 1.88 1.79 18.26
C GLN A 3 1.74 1.37 16.80
N LEU A 4 2.43 2.07 15.90
CA LEU A 4 2.64 1.58 14.55
C LEU A 4 3.51 0.33 14.70
N GLU A 5 2.89 -0.85 14.75
CA GLU A 5 3.60 -2.10 14.48
C GLU A 5 4.04 -2.05 13.02
N VAL A 6 5.22 -1.46 12.78
CA VAL A 6 5.95 -1.69 11.53
C VAL A 6 6.43 -3.13 11.61
N LEU A 7 5.79 -3.96 10.80
CA LEU A 7 6.12 -5.37 10.65
C LEU A 7 7.56 -5.56 10.21
N ASP A 8 8.11 -6.73 10.53
CA ASP A 8 9.32 -7.19 9.87
C ASP A 8 9.08 -7.36 8.36
N PHE A 9 10.15 -7.25 7.57
CA PHE A 9 10.10 -7.21 6.10
C PHE A 9 9.36 -8.41 5.46
N ASN A 10 9.21 -9.51 6.20
CA ASN A 10 8.53 -10.74 5.81
C ASN A 10 7.44 -11.22 6.80
N GLU A 11 6.64 -10.31 7.37
CA GLU A 11 5.45 -10.69 8.14
C GLU A 11 4.16 -10.45 7.35
N GLU A 12 3.15 -11.31 7.59
CA GLU A 12 1.83 -11.21 6.93
C GLU A 12 1.23 -9.80 7.03
N PRO A 13 0.66 -9.20 5.96
CA PRO A 13 0.40 -9.79 4.64
C PRO A 13 1.60 -9.74 3.68
N PHE A 14 2.73 -9.15 4.08
CA PHE A 14 3.85 -8.85 3.20
C PHE A 14 4.96 -9.89 3.39
N ARG A 15 4.96 -10.92 2.54
CA ARG A 15 6.13 -11.77 2.34
C ARG A 15 6.79 -11.36 1.03
N LEU A 16 7.70 -10.41 1.10
CA LEU A 16 8.47 -9.94 -0.06
C LEU A 16 9.46 -11.00 -0.57
N GLY A 17 9.72 -12.06 0.22
CA GLY A 17 10.53 -13.21 -0.18
C GLY A 17 11.92 -13.19 0.46
N ALA A 18 12.74 -14.18 0.13
CA ALA A 18 14.11 -14.19 0.59
C ALA A 18 14.88 -13.00 0.00
N PHE A 19 15.97 -12.58 0.64
CA PHE A 19 16.88 -11.58 0.07
C PHE A 19 17.31 -11.97 -1.34
N ASP A 20 17.49 -13.27 -1.53
CA ASP A 20 17.86 -13.87 -2.79
C ASP A 20 16.81 -13.71 -3.89
N ASP A 21 15.54 -13.57 -3.57
CA ASP A 21 14.50 -13.37 -4.58
C ASP A 21 14.40 -11.90 -5.02
N LEU A 22 14.91 -10.98 -4.18
CA LEU A 22 14.77 -9.53 -4.35
C LEU A 22 16.03 -8.87 -4.88
N ALA A 23 17.20 -9.40 -4.55
CA ALA A 23 18.47 -8.84 -4.99
C ALA A 23 18.63 -9.03 -6.50
N THR A 24 18.83 -7.93 -7.23
CA THR A 24 19.08 -7.95 -8.67
C THR A 24 20.31 -8.79 -8.98
N THR A 25 20.18 -9.69 -9.95
CA THR A 25 21.29 -10.43 -10.53
C THR A 25 21.85 -9.63 -11.70
N THR A 26 23.15 -9.36 -11.66
CA THR A 26 23.90 -8.71 -12.75
C THR A 26 24.84 -9.72 -13.40
N GLU A 27 25.46 -9.38 -14.54
CA GLU A 27 26.50 -10.21 -15.17
C GLU A 27 27.68 -10.51 -14.23
N ALA A 28 27.96 -9.61 -13.29
CA ALA A 28 29.01 -9.76 -12.27
C ALA A 28 28.58 -10.62 -11.07
N GLY A 29 27.38 -11.22 -11.12
CA GLY A 29 26.77 -11.95 -10.03
C GLY A 29 25.68 -11.16 -9.29
N LYS A 30 25.26 -11.70 -8.15
CA LYS A 30 24.15 -11.16 -7.37
C LYS A 30 24.57 -9.96 -6.55
N SER A 31 23.77 -8.88 -6.59
CA SER A 31 24.06 -7.70 -5.79
C SER A 31 24.06 -8.04 -4.29
N PRO A 32 25.07 -7.60 -3.51
CA PRO A 32 25.13 -7.86 -2.07
C PRO A 32 24.11 -7.04 -1.27
N THR A 33 23.45 -6.07 -1.92
CA THR A 33 22.42 -5.23 -1.32
C THR A 33 21.33 -4.85 -2.33
N PHE A 34 20.13 -4.54 -1.86
CA PHE A 34 19.13 -3.80 -2.64
C PHE A 34 18.64 -2.60 -1.85
N ALA A 35 17.96 -1.65 -2.49
CA ALA A 35 17.45 -0.47 -1.82
C ALA A 35 15.99 -0.20 -2.17
N VAL A 36 15.21 0.24 -1.18
CA VAL A 36 13.85 0.75 -1.35
C VAL A 36 13.89 2.24 -1.09
N GLY A 37 13.39 3.03 -2.03
CA GLY A 37 13.37 4.48 -1.97
C GLY A 37 11.96 5.04 -2.14
N TYR A 38 11.62 6.06 -1.36
CA TYR A 38 10.39 6.83 -1.49
C TYR A 38 10.75 8.31 -1.64
N ARG A 39 10.03 9.00 -2.52
CA ARG A 39 10.15 10.45 -2.71
C ARG A 39 8.77 11.07 -2.60
N TYR A 40 8.66 12.15 -1.84
CA TYR A 40 7.41 12.89 -1.71
C TYR A 40 7.68 14.38 -1.47
N PRO A 41 6.74 15.26 -1.86
CA PRO A 41 6.90 16.68 -1.65
C PRO A 41 7.02 17.02 -0.15
N PRO A 42 7.86 18.00 0.22
CA PRO A 42 8.07 18.37 1.61
C PRO A 42 6.82 19.04 2.20
N ARG A 43 6.65 18.94 3.52
CA ARG A 43 5.73 19.83 4.22
C ARG A 43 6.22 21.26 4.08
N THR A 44 5.30 22.19 3.82
CA THR A 44 5.59 23.63 3.72
C THR A 44 5.38 24.38 5.04
N ALA A 45 4.78 23.72 6.04
CA ALA A 45 4.60 24.27 7.39
C ALA A 45 4.64 23.16 8.45
N ASP A 46 5.28 23.45 9.58
CA ASP A 46 5.20 22.59 10.76
C ASP A 46 3.93 22.88 11.59
N ASN A 47 3.71 22.11 12.66
CA ASN A 47 2.55 22.30 13.54
C ASN A 47 2.63 23.59 14.40
N ARG A 48 3.76 24.31 14.36
CA ARG A 48 4.03 25.55 15.11
C ARG A 48 3.89 26.80 14.21
N GLY A 49 3.58 26.62 12.92
CA GLY A 49 3.43 27.71 11.95
C GLY A 49 4.74 28.19 11.33
N LEU A 50 5.85 27.47 11.52
CA LEU A 50 7.09 27.75 10.83
C LEU A 50 6.95 27.32 9.35
N ALA A 51 7.00 28.30 8.45
CA ALA A 51 7.00 28.07 7.01
C ALA A 51 8.44 28.14 6.49
N VAL A 52 9.00 27.00 6.14
CA VAL A 52 10.29 26.91 5.44
C VAL A 52 10.02 26.42 4.04
N ALA A 53 10.50 27.14 3.04
CA ALA A 53 10.47 26.68 1.65
C ALA A 53 11.55 25.62 1.44
N LEU A 54 11.20 24.35 1.67
CA LEU A 54 11.95 23.23 1.12
C LEU A 54 11.58 23.11 -0.37
N ASN A 55 12.55 23.37 -1.24
CA ASN A 55 12.35 23.28 -2.69
C ASN A 55 12.55 21.86 -3.23
N ASP A 56 13.23 21.02 -2.46
CA ASP A 56 13.53 19.64 -2.81
C ASP A 56 12.55 18.67 -2.14
N ASP A 57 12.15 17.64 -2.88
CA ASP A 57 11.41 16.53 -2.32
C ASP A 57 12.16 15.88 -1.15
N VAL A 58 11.40 15.35 -0.20
CA VAL A 58 11.95 14.49 0.84
C VAL A 58 12.12 13.09 0.26
N GLU A 59 13.34 12.58 0.32
CA GLU A 59 13.70 11.24 -0.09
C GLU A 59 14.02 10.38 1.14
N VAL A 60 13.38 9.22 1.23
CA VAL A 60 13.69 8.17 2.21
C VAL A 60 14.28 7.00 1.44
N ARG A 61 15.50 6.62 1.74
CA ARG A 61 16.17 5.47 1.13
C ARG A 61 16.56 4.49 2.22
N ILE A 62 16.18 3.22 2.07
CA ILE A 62 16.53 2.13 2.98
C ILE A 62 17.26 1.08 2.17
N VAL A 63 18.47 0.71 2.58
CA VAL A 63 19.26 -0.33 1.94
C VAL A 63 19.23 -1.57 2.79
N PHE A 64 19.05 -2.70 2.12
CA PHE A 64 18.96 -4.02 2.71
C PHE A 64 20.14 -4.88 2.27
N TRP A 65 20.56 -5.79 3.14
CA TRP A 65 21.53 -6.84 2.87
C TRP A 65 20.97 -8.20 3.30
N GLY A 66 21.57 -9.28 2.79
CA GLY A 66 21.19 -10.64 3.17
C GLY A 66 21.75 -11.00 4.55
N LYS A 67 20.87 -11.30 5.49
CA LYS A 67 21.21 -11.91 6.78
C LYS A 67 20.33 -13.15 6.99
N ASP A 68 20.95 -14.32 7.13
CA ASP A 68 20.24 -15.59 7.32
C ASP A 68 19.16 -15.84 6.24
N THR A 69 19.48 -15.55 4.97
CA THR A 69 18.57 -15.57 3.80
C THR A 69 17.46 -14.51 3.78
N GLN A 70 17.32 -13.73 4.86
CA GLN A 70 16.29 -12.69 4.98
C GLN A 70 16.89 -11.29 4.72
N PRO A 71 16.11 -10.37 4.14
CA PRO A 71 16.50 -8.96 4.07
C PRO A 71 16.56 -8.35 5.45
N ALA A 72 17.72 -7.81 5.82
CA ALA A 72 17.88 -6.98 7.01
C ALA A 72 18.23 -5.55 6.60
N VAL A 73 17.81 -4.55 7.37
CA VAL A 73 18.20 -3.17 7.09
C VAL A 73 19.69 -3.00 7.38
N LYS A 74 20.44 -2.48 6.40
CA LYS A 74 21.86 -2.15 6.49
C LYS A 74 22.08 -0.66 6.78
N GLU A 75 21.38 0.20 6.05
CA GLU A 75 21.43 1.65 6.21
C GLU A 75 20.08 2.28 5.85
N TRP A 76 19.83 3.48 6.37
CA TRP A 76 18.74 4.32 5.88
C TRP A 76 19.16 5.78 5.86
N VAL A 77 18.56 6.54 4.95
CA VAL A 77 18.82 7.95 4.72
C VAL A 77 17.48 8.65 4.54
N VAL A 78 17.27 9.75 5.25
CA VAL A 78 16.23 10.73 4.96
C VAL A 78 16.91 12.02 4.56
N ARG A 79 16.61 12.53 3.37
CA ARG A 79 17.25 13.74 2.84
C ARG A 79 16.28 14.65 2.10
N SER A 80 16.58 15.94 2.07
CA SER A 80 15.95 16.95 1.23
C SER A 80 16.98 18.05 0.97
N GLY A 81 17.41 18.20 -0.28
CA GLY A 81 18.48 19.14 -0.64
C GLY A 81 19.77 18.89 0.15
N SER A 82 20.26 19.93 0.83
CA SER A 82 21.46 19.89 1.69
C SER A 82 21.22 19.30 3.09
N TYR A 83 20.00 18.90 3.43
CA TYR A 83 19.63 18.35 4.72
C TYR A 83 19.57 16.83 4.65
N GLU A 84 20.29 16.14 5.53
CA GLU A 84 20.35 14.69 5.60
C GLU A 84 20.38 14.21 7.06
N VAL A 85 19.56 13.22 7.36
CA VAL A 85 19.70 12.37 8.53
C VAL A 85 19.88 10.95 8.04
N ALA A 86 21.01 10.34 8.38
CA ALA A 86 21.37 9.04 7.86
C ALA A 86 21.92 8.15 8.96
N HIS A 87 21.49 6.90 8.94
CA HIS A 87 22.08 5.84 9.72
C HIS A 87 22.91 4.96 8.79
N ARG A 88 24.20 4.83 9.09
CA ARG A 88 25.14 4.03 8.31
C ARG A 88 25.77 2.94 9.18
N PRO A 89 26.10 1.77 8.60
CA PRO A 89 26.90 0.78 9.31
C PRO A 89 28.25 1.40 9.70
N GLY A 90 28.82 0.96 10.82
CA GLY A 90 30.18 1.36 11.20
C GLY A 90 31.18 0.98 10.10
N ALA A 91 32.28 1.73 9.96
CA ALA A 91 33.31 1.48 8.96
C ALA A 91 33.77 0.00 9.00
N SER A 92 33.86 -0.65 7.84
CA SER A 92 34.05 -2.09 7.63
C SER A 92 34.96 -2.79 8.66
N GLY A 93 34.34 -3.72 9.40
CA GLY A 93 34.94 -4.64 10.37
C GLY A 93 33.88 -5.16 11.34
N ASP A 94 33.82 -6.48 11.57
CA ASP A 94 32.90 -7.09 12.55
C ASP A 94 33.09 -6.43 13.92
N GLY A 95 32.06 -5.72 14.40
CA GLY A 95 32.02 -5.13 15.74
C GLY A 95 32.11 -3.61 15.86
N LYS A 96 32.15 -2.83 14.76
CA LYS A 96 32.02 -1.36 14.87
C LYS A 96 30.56 -0.92 14.93
N GLU A 97 30.27 -0.04 15.90
CA GLU A 97 28.92 0.44 16.17
C GLU A 97 28.36 1.25 14.99
N PRO A 98 27.05 1.14 14.72
CA PRO A 98 26.43 1.97 13.70
C PRO A 98 26.54 3.45 14.06
N VAL A 99 26.56 4.29 13.02
CA VAL A 99 26.72 5.74 13.14
C VAL A 99 25.49 6.43 12.60
N LEU A 100 24.92 7.33 13.41
CA LEU A 100 23.87 8.26 13.00
C LEU A 100 24.51 9.61 12.68
N THR A 101 24.31 10.12 11.47
CA THR A 101 24.83 11.41 11.03
C THR A 101 23.70 12.39 10.73
N ILE A 102 23.90 13.64 11.12
CA ILE A 102 23.07 14.79 10.72
C ILE A 102 23.97 15.72 9.91
N ASN A 103 23.64 15.90 8.63
CA ASN A 103 24.32 16.86 7.77
C ASN A 103 23.32 17.94 7.34
N ALA A 104 23.67 19.19 7.58
CA ALA A 104 22.92 20.37 7.21
C ALA A 104 23.91 21.54 6.98
N PRO A 105 23.48 22.66 6.36
CA PRO A 105 24.39 23.76 5.99
C PRO A 105 25.22 24.34 7.15
N LEU A 106 24.66 24.43 8.36
CA LEU A 106 25.33 24.99 9.55
C LEU A 106 25.63 23.93 10.62
N THR A 107 25.20 22.69 10.40
CA THR A 107 25.24 21.60 11.39
C THR A 107 25.78 20.33 10.75
N ASN A 108 26.88 19.81 11.29
CA ASN A 108 27.40 18.49 10.94
C ASN A 108 27.70 17.74 12.23
N LEU A 109 26.96 16.66 12.47
CA LEU A 109 27.03 15.89 13.69
C LEU A 109 27.05 14.39 13.40
N SER A 110 27.75 13.62 14.24
CA SER A 110 27.90 12.18 14.12
C SER A 110 27.76 11.52 15.49
N PHE A 111 26.98 10.46 15.61
CA PHE A 111 26.70 9.80 16.89
C PHE A 111 26.91 8.31 16.76
N THR A 112 27.52 7.70 17.77
CA THR A 112 27.55 6.24 17.90
C THR A 112 26.33 5.73 18.64
N ALA A 113 26.03 4.43 18.53
CA ALA A 113 24.90 3.82 19.22
C ALA A 113 24.88 4.07 20.74
N ARG A 114 26.05 4.18 21.39
CA ARG A 114 26.18 4.53 22.82
C ARG A 114 25.78 5.95 23.17
N ASP A 115 25.90 6.88 22.23
CA ASP A 115 25.56 8.29 22.44
C ASP A 115 24.04 8.52 22.42
N LEU A 116 23.26 7.52 21.98
CA LEU A 116 21.81 7.49 22.01
C LEU A 116 21.34 6.63 23.21
N PRO A 117 20.77 7.22 24.29
CA PRO A 117 20.39 6.51 25.52
C PRO A 117 19.32 5.42 25.35
N MET A 118 18.75 5.32 24.16
CA MET A 118 18.14 4.11 23.64
C MET A 118 18.97 3.83 22.40
N ALA A 119 19.65 2.69 22.31
CA ALA A 119 20.20 2.20 21.05
C ALA A 119 19.14 1.27 20.44
N PRO A 120 18.01 1.77 19.89
CA PRO A 120 17.16 0.92 19.10
C PRO A 120 18.01 0.41 17.94
N SER A 121 17.88 -0.87 17.62
CA SER A 121 18.25 -1.35 16.30
C SER A 121 17.59 -0.46 15.24
N ILE A 122 18.15 -0.43 14.02
CA ILE A 122 17.56 0.29 12.89
C ILE A 122 16.04 0.08 12.80
N MET A 123 15.59 -1.16 12.99
CA MET A 123 14.17 -1.52 12.99
C MET A 123 13.36 -0.82 14.07
N ALA A 124 13.93 -0.62 15.26
CA ALA A 124 13.24 0.10 16.32
C ALA A 124 13.17 1.63 16.08
N ILE A 125 14.13 2.21 15.32
CA ILE A 125 14.01 3.59 14.82
C ILE A 125 12.87 3.68 13.81
N CYS A 126 12.83 2.77 12.83
CA CYS A 126 11.77 2.72 11.84
C CYS A 126 10.39 2.49 12.49
N ARG A 127 10.28 1.62 13.50
CA ARG A 127 9.05 1.36 14.27
C ARG A 127 8.57 2.58 15.06
N ASN A 128 9.50 3.31 15.65
CA ASN A 128 9.19 4.41 16.56
C ASN A 128 9.57 5.76 15.95
N TRP A 129 9.37 5.92 14.64
CA TRP A 129 9.82 7.08 13.87
C TRP A 129 9.40 8.41 14.52
N HIS A 130 8.14 8.50 14.97
CA HIS A 130 7.64 9.68 15.67
C HIS A 130 8.45 10.03 16.93
N TYR A 131 8.76 9.03 17.76
CA TYR A 131 9.58 9.23 18.96
C TYR A 131 11.02 9.57 18.60
N PHE A 132 11.57 8.92 17.58
CA PHE A 132 12.90 9.22 17.06
C PHE A 132 12.99 10.68 16.61
N ARG A 133 12.05 11.16 15.79
CA ARG A 133 11.96 12.56 15.37
C ARG A 133 11.92 13.52 16.57
N MET A 134 10.97 13.31 17.49
CA MET A 134 10.78 14.17 18.66
C MET A 134 12.07 14.28 19.49
N ARG A 135 12.79 13.16 19.62
CA ARG A 135 14.05 13.09 20.34
C ARG A 135 15.19 13.76 19.55
N MET A 136 15.29 13.53 18.25
CA MET A 136 16.32 14.14 17.41
C MET A 136 16.27 15.66 17.44
N THR A 137 15.08 16.25 17.37
CA THR A 137 14.95 17.71 17.33
C THR A 137 15.04 18.34 18.72
N HIS A 138 14.55 17.68 19.77
CA HIS A 138 14.62 18.16 21.15
C HIS A 138 15.98 17.90 21.84
N GLU A 139 16.60 16.73 21.62
CA GLU A 139 17.87 16.34 22.22
C GLU A 139 19.08 16.82 21.41
N ALA A 140 18.98 17.05 20.10
CA ALA A 140 20.09 17.68 19.37
C ALA A 140 20.41 19.09 19.83
N ALA A 141 19.40 19.80 20.33
CA ALA A 141 19.59 21.11 20.96
C ALA A 141 20.38 21.05 22.28
N ASN A 142 20.38 19.92 23.00
CA ASN A 142 20.79 19.86 24.41
C ASN A 142 21.86 18.80 24.75
N LEU A 143 21.90 17.67 24.04
CA LEU A 143 22.75 16.49 24.34
C LEU A 143 23.86 16.30 23.30
N PHE A 144 23.57 16.56 22.02
CA PHE A 144 24.49 16.29 20.92
C PHE A 144 25.50 17.39 20.62
N GLY A 145 25.33 18.60 21.19
CA GLY A 145 26.27 19.72 21.05
C GLY A 145 27.63 19.54 21.73
N LYS A 146 27.97 18.32 22.20
CA LYS A 146 29.21 18.00 22.91
C LYS A 146 30.19 17.11 22.12
N GLN A 147 29.88 16.69 20.88
CA GLN A 147 30.96 16.32 19.97
C GLN A 147 31.60 17.61 19.43
N GLU A 148 32.87 17.82 19.72
CA GLU A 148 33.66 19.02 19.34
C GLU A 148 33.11 20.38 19.83
N GLY A 149 32.15 20.41 20.77
CA GLY A 149 31.74 21.61 21.49
C GLY A 149 30.88 22.62 20.71
N LYS A 150 30.29 22.22 19.57
CA LYS A 150 29.36 23.08 18.81
C LYS A 150 27.93 22.57 18.91
N PRO A 151 26.98 23.35 19.48
CA PRO A 151 25.56 23.00 19.41
C PRO A 151 25.08 23.05 17.95
N ALA A 152 24.09 22.21 17.63
CA ALA A 152 23.39 22.30 16.34
C ALA A 152 22.78 23.69 16.16
N ALA A 153 22.86 24.24 14.95
CA ALA A 153 22.19 25.50 14.64
C ALA A 153 20.68 25.31 14.74
N LYS A 154 19.99 26.21 15.44
CA LYS A 154 18.54 26.11 15.65
C LYS A 154 17.79 26.15 14.32
N GLU A 155 18.28 26.96 13.39
CA GLU A 155 17.75 27.09 12.04
C GLU A 155 17.76 25.74 11.31
N ASP A 156 18.87 25.00 11.38
CA ASP A 156 18.96 23.67 10.76
C ASP A 156 18.05 22.65 11.46
N LEU A 157 17.96 22.69 12.79
CA LEU A 157 17.10 21.77 13.55
C LEU A 157 15.63 21.96 13.21
N ASP A 158 15.19 23.20 13.01
CA ASP A 158 13.82 23.51 12.64
C ASP A 158 13.48 23.01 11.21
N VAL A 159 14.41 23.12 10.26
CA VAL A 159 14.25 22.53 8.91
C VAL A 159 14.26 21.01 8.96
N LEU A 160 15.18 20.43 9.74
CA LEU A 160 15.26 18.97 9.94
C LEU A 160 13.98 18.41 10.57
N ASP A 161 13.35 19.11 11.53
CA ASP A 161 12.06 18.70 12.07
C ASP A 161 11.00 18.65 10.97
N LEU A 162 10.99 19.63 10.05
CA LEU A 162 10.06 19.66 8.94
C LEU A 162 10.29 18.48 7.97
N VAL A 163 11.55 18.20 7.61
CA VAL A 163 11.92 17.04 6.78
C VAL A 163 11.48 15.73 7.43
N LEU A 164 11.84 15.50 8.70
CA LEU A 164 11.50 14.27 9.42
C LEU A 164 9.98 14.14 9.69
N SER A 165 9.28 15.25 9.90
CA SER A 165 7.82 15.28 10.06
C SER A 165 7.06 14.98 8.77
N SER A 166 7.71 15.15 7.62
CA SER A 166 7.12 14.79 6.33
C SER A 166 7.06 13.26 6.17
N VAL A 167 8.02 12.53 6.76
CA VAL A 167 7.96 11.05 6.89
C VAL A 167 6.79 10.63 7.79
N ASP A 168 6.55 11.34 8.92
CA ASP A 168 5.40 11.05 9.81
C ASP A 168 4.08 11.09 9.02
N LEU A 169 3.92 12.07 8.12
CA LEU A 169 2.72 12.21 7.32
C LEU A 169 2.52 11.02 6.37
N ALA A 170 3.59 10.53 5.74
CA ALA A 170 3.55 9.33 4.92
C ALA A 170 3.14 8.08 5.74
N LEU A 171 3.64 7.97 6.98
CA LEU A 171 3.32 6.86 7.89
C LEU A 171 1.92 6.97 8.54
N ARG A 172 1.27 8.15 8.53
CA ARG A 172 -0.07 8.38 9.12
C ARG A 172 -1.19 7.63 8.43
N LEU A 173 -1.02 7.19 7.18
CA LEU A 173 -1.98 6.34 6.48
C LEU A 173 -2.15 4.96 7.17
N GLY A 174 -1.36 4.69 8.20
CA GLY A 174 -1.32 3.43 8.89
C GLY A 174 -0.67 2.35 8.01
N ARG A 175 -0.69 1.12 8.50
CA ARG A 175 -0.15 -0.02 7.76
C ARG A 175 -0.95 -0.22 6.46
N PRO A 176 -0.32 -0.35 5.29
CA PRO A 176 -1.02 -0.72 4.07
C PRO A 176 -1.81 -2.02 4.26
N TYR A 177 -2.93 -2.17 3.56
CA TYR A 177 -3.71 -3.38 3.51
C TYR A 177 -3.43 -4.10 2.19
N ALA A 178 -2.94 -5.35 2.24
CA ALA A 178 -2.66 -6.14 1.05
C ALA A 178 -3.68 -7.26 0.88
N SER A 179 -4.16 -7.45 -0.35
CA SER A 179 -4.95 -8.60 -0.77
C SER A 179 -4.11 -9.49 -1.69
N ALA A 180 -4.07 -10.78 -1.37
CA ALA A 180 -3.40 -11.82 -2.15
C ALA A 180 -4.15 -12.10 -3.48
N PRO A 181 -3.47 -12.62 -4.51
CA PRO A 181 -4.11 -12.93 -5.80
C PRO A 181 -5.10 -14.09 -5.71
N ILE A 182 -4.84 -15.06 -4.82
CA ILE A 182 -5.74 -16.18 -4.55
C ILE A 182 -6.45 -15.93 -3.23
N ARG A 183 -7.79 -15.92 -3.24
CA ARG A 183 -8.61 -15.75 -2.03
C ARG A 183 -9.16 -17.07 -1.54
N THR A 184 -9.43 -17.15 -0.24
CA THR A 184 -9.93 -18.35 0.43
C THR A 184 -11.19 -18.89 -0.26
N LYS A 185 -11.26 -20.21 -0.44
CA LYS A 185 -12.42 -20.86 -1.07
C LYS A 185 -13.66 -20.72 -0.18
N PRO A 186 -14.85 -20.50 -0.76
CA PRO A 186 -16.07 -20.45 0.02
C PRO A 186 -16.39 -21.84 0.60
N THR A 187 -16.98 -21.87 1.79
CA THR A 187 -17.48 -23.10 2.41
C THR A 187 -19.00 -23.08 2.43
N ARG A 188 -19.63 -24.27 2.44
CA ARG A 188 -21.09 -24.37 2.51
C ARG A 188 -21.62 -23.82 3.83
N THR A 189 -20.88 -24.04 4.91
CA THR A 189 -21.19 -23.56 6.26
C THR A 189 -19.90 -23.04 6.86
N TYR A 190 -19.98 -21.88 7.51
CA TYR A 190 -18.89 -21.26 8.23
C TYR A 190 -19.14 -21.47 9.72
N ASP A 191 -18.17 -22.07 10.40
CA ASP A 191 -18.11 -22.04 11.85
C ASP A 191 -17.62 -20.65 12.30
N PRO A 192 -17.90 -20.21 13.54
CA PRO A 192 -17.44 -18.92 13.99
C PRO A 192 -15.90 -18.83 14.01
N LEU A 193 -15.32 -18.30 12.95
CA LEU A 193 -13.90 -18.02 12.81
C LEU A 193 -13.54 -16.66 13.41
N THR A 194 -12.24 -16.39 13.50
CA THR A 194 -11.72 -15.07 13.84
C THR A 194 -12.12 -14.04 12.78
N ASP A 195 -12.42 -12.81 13.18
CA ASP A 195 -12.59 -11.66 12.28
C ASP A 195 -11.30 -10.88 12.06
N LYS A 196 -10.14 -11.47 12.39
CA LYS A 196 -8.84 -10.86 12.17
C LYS A 196 -8.57 -10.81 10.66
N PRO A 197 -8.27 -9.62 10.10
CA PRO A 197 -8.03 -9.51 8.67
C PRO A 197 -6.88 -10.40 8.20
N SER A 198 -7.10 -11.14 7.12
CA SER A 198 -6.07 -11.91 6.41
C SER A 198 -5.95 -11.46 4.95
N PRO A 199 -4.80 -11.68 4.29
CA PRO A 199 -4.60 -11.27 2.89
C PRO A 199 -5.52 -12.01 1.91
N GLU A 200 -5.94 -13.22 2.27
CA GLU A 200 -6.74 -14.13 1.46
C GLU A 200 -8.26 -13.94 1.70
N GLY A 201 -8.64 -13.20 2.75
CA GLY A 201 -10.03 -12.80 2.99
C GLY A 201 -10.89 -13.79 3.77
N ASP A 202 -10.30 -14.76 4.47
CA ASP A 202 -11.03 -15.75 5.29
C ASP A 202 -11.89 -15.15 6.42
N HIS A 203 -11.57 -13.92 6.86
CA HIS A 203 -12.32 -13.15 7.85
C HIS A 203 -13.64 -12.58 7.33
N VAL A 204 -13.78 -12.44 6.02
CA VAL A 204 -14.87 -11.70 5.37
C VAL A 204 -16.25 -12.31 5.65
N PRO A 205 -16.46 -13.64 5.57
CA PRO A 205 -17.74 -14.25 5.94
C PRO A 205 -18.18 -13.93 7.37
N MET A 206 -17.27 -14.00 8.34
CA MET A 206 -17.56 -13.67 9.74
C MET A 206 -17.89 -12.19 9.90
N MET A 207 -17.14 -11.32 9.22
CA MET A 207 -17.38 -9.89 9.24
C MET A 207 -18.76 -9.52 8.67
N LEU A 208 -19.16 -10.13 7.54
CA LEU A 208 -20.50 -9.97 6.97
C LEU A 208 -21.57 -10.46 7.95
N ALA A 209 -21.36 -11.61 8.60
CA ALA A 209 -22.29 -12.16 9.60
C ALA A 209 -22.46 -11.25 10.83
N LYS A 210 -21.40 -10.60 11.30
CA LYS A 210 -21.43 -9.62 12.39
C LYS A 210 -22.15 -8.33 11.99
N LEU A 211 -21.85 -7.82 10.79
CA LEU A 211 -22.46 -6.59 10.28
C LEU A 211 -23.95 -6.75 9.96
N MET A 212 -24.40 -7.95 9.57
CA MET A 212 -25.82 -8.25 9.36
C MET A 212 -26.65 -8.19 10.64
N VAL A 213 -26.06 -8.52 11.78
CA VAL A 213 -26.71 -8.44 13.10
C VAL A 213 -26.65 -7.03 13.70
N SER A 214 -25.68 -6.21 13.28
CA SER A 214 -25.55 -4.81 13.71
C SER A 214 -26.75 -3.97 13.27
N ALA A 215 -27.04 -2.86 13.96
CA ALA A 215 -28.21 -2.02 13.63
C ALA A 215 -28.25 -1.65 12.13
N PRO A 216 -29.40 -1.77 11.44
CA PRO A 216 -29.51 -1.50 9.99
C PRO A 216 -29.00 -0.11 9.57
N ASN A 217 -29.15 0.88 10.46
CA ASN A 217 -28.74 2.26 10.23
C ASN A 217 -27.30 2.56 10.65
N ALA A 218 -26.52 1.56 11.09
CA ALA A 218 -25.10 1.76 11.40
C ALA A 218 -24.37 2.25 10.14
N PRO A 219 -23.69 3.41 10.16
CA PRO A 219 -23.12 4.03 8.95
C PRO A 219 -22.18 3.10 8.17
N GLN A 220 -21.39 2.30 8.89
CA GLN A 220 -20.46 1.35 8.29
C GLN A 220 -21.18 0.20 7.58
N ARG A 221 -22.24 -0.37 8.20
CA ARG A 221 -23.07 -1.41 7.58
C ARG A 221 -23.72 -0.87 6.31
N LYS A 222 -24.34 0.31 6.40
CA LYS A 222 -25.03 0.94 5.28
C LYS A 222 -24.09 1.16 4.10
N SER A 223 -22.95 1.83 4.34
CA SER A 223 -21.94 2.10 3.30
C SER A 223 -21.39 0.81 2.68
N LEU A 224 -21.21 -0.25 3.47
CA LEU A 224 -20.73 -1.54 2.97
C LEU A 224 -21.74 -2.20 2.04
N PHE A 225 -22.97 -2.43 2.52
CA PHE A 225 -23.96 -3.15 1.73
C PHE A 225 -24.43 -2.34 0.51
N GLU A 226 -24.53 -1.01 0.60
CA GLU A 226 -24.81 -0.17 -0.57
C GLU A 226 -23.73 -0.35 -1.65
N GLY A 227 -22.44 -0.32 -1.26
CA GLY A 227 -21.33 -0.54 -2.19
C GLY A 227 -21.31 -1.96 -2.79
N LEU A 228 -21.49 -2.98 -1.96
CA LEU A 228 -21.51 -4.39 -2.39
C LEU A 228 -22.65 -4.65 -3.39
N LEU A 229 -23.88 -4.21 -3.06
CA LEU A 229 -25.05 -4.46 -3.89
C LEU A 229 -25.02 -3.65 -5.19
N ALA A 230 -24.52 -2.41 -5.15
CA ALA A 230 -24.33 -1.60 -6.35
C ALA A 230 -23.33 -2.26 -7.30
N PHE A 231 -22.18 -2.72 -6.80
CA PHE A 231 -21.20 -3.43 -7.59
C PHE A 231 -21.77 -4.76 -8.12
N GLY A 232 -22.34 -5.60 -7.26
CA GLY A 232 -22.86 -6.91 -7.64
C GLY A 232 -23.90 -6.82 -8.74
N ALA A 233 -24.81 -5.83 -8.65
CA ALA A 233 -25.84 -5.61 -9.65
C ALA A 233 -25.27 -5.10 -10.98
N ALA A 234 -24.34 -4.14 -10.93
CA ALA A 234 -23.68 -3.61 -12.11
C ALA A 234 -22.85 -4.69 -12.83
N ALA A 235 -22.09 -5.48 -12.08
CA ALA A 235 -21.26 -6.57 -12.58
C ALA A 235 -22.12 -7.75 -13.10
N GLY A 236 -23.34 -7.91 -12.60
CA GLY A 236 -24.20 -9.05 -12.91
C GLY A 236 -23.81 -10.30 -12.11
N LEU A 237 -23.28 -10.12 -10.90
CA LEU A 237 -22.81 -11.20 -10.03
C LEU A 237 -23.81 -11.58 -8.93
N PHE A 238 -24.51 -10.59 -8.37
CA PHE A 238 -25.53 -10.77 -7.33
C PHE A 238 -26.30 -9.45 -7.13
N LYS A 239 -27.54 -9.53 -6.66
CA LYS A 239 -28.40 -8.38 -6.29
C LYS A 239 -28.78 -8.36 -4.82
N SER A 240 -28.55 -9.44 -4.10
CA SER A 240 -28.75 -9.53 -2.65
C SER A 240 -27.69 -10.42 -2.02
N ILE A 241 -27.36 -10.12 -0.76
CA ILE A 241 -26.50 -10.93 0.10
C ILE A 241 -27.26 -11.14 1.42
N ASP A 242 -27.34 -12.37 1.89
CA ASP A 242 -27.96 -12.75 3.15
C ASP A 242 -27.05 -13.66 3.97
N VAL A 243 -27.25 -13.66 5.28
CA VAL A 243 -26.54 -14.52 6.22
C VAL A 243 -27.54 -15.38 6.97
N LYS A 244 -27.63 -16.66 6.59
CA LYS A 244 -28.49 -17.63 7.27
C LYS A 244 -27.73 -18.31 8.41
N ARG A 245 -28.11 -18.01 9.65
CA ARG A 245 -27.61 -18.73 10.84
C ARG A 245 -28.31 -20.07 11.01
N MET A 246 -27.55 -21.08 11.44
CA MET A 246 -28.05 -22.43 11.66
C MET A 246 -28.50 -22.56 13.12
N GLY A 247 -29.77 -22.88 13.36
CA GLY A 247 -30.27 -23.18 14.72
C GLY A 247 -30.67 -21.97 15.58
N GLY A 248 -30.75 -20.75 15.02
CA GLY A 248 -31.23 -19.55 15.74
C GLY A 248 -30.42 -18.29 15.43
N ASN A 249 -30.59 -17.25 16.27
CA ASN A 249 -29.94 -15.94 16.11
C ASN A 249 -28.69 -15.73 16.99
N GLU A 250 -28.16 -16.78 17.61
CA GLU A 250 -26.97 -16.66 18.46
C GLU A 250 -25.70 -16.37 17.63
N ALA A 251 -24.81 -15.55 18.19
CA ALA A 251 -23.62 -15.07 17.50
C ALA A 251 -22.60 -16.18 17.16
N ASN A 252 -22.55 -17.22 17.99
CA ASN A 252 -21.58 -18.33 17.91
C ASN A 252 -22.12 -19.56 17.17
N LEU A 253 -23.26 -19.45 16.48
CA LEU A 253 -23.77 -20.54 15.67
C LEU A 253 -23.17 -20.53 14.27
N PRO A 254 -22.99 -21.72 13.65
CA PRO A 254 -22.59 -21.81 12.27
C PRO A 254 -23.55 -21.05 11.35
N PHE A 255 -23.05 -20.50 10.26
CA PHE A 255 -23.85 -19.71 9.33
C PHE A 255 -23.49 -19.96 7.86
N GLN A 256 -24.36 -19.51 6.97
CA GLN A 256 -24.17 -19.60 5.51
C GLN A 256 -24.25 -18.20 4.92
N ILE A 257 -23.31 -17.88 4.03
CA ILE A 257 -23.45 -16.71 3.15
C ILE A 257 -24.29 -17.14 1.95
N ARG A 258 -25.33 -16.37 1.65
CA ARG A 258 -26.25 -16.61 0.54
C ARG A 258 -26.31 -15.40 -0.37
N VAL A 259 -26.43 -15.62 -1.67
CA VAL A 259 -26.57 -14.55 -2.66
C VAL A 259 -27.76 -14.80 -3.58
N GLY A 260 -28.43 -13.75 -4.03
CA GLY A 260 -29.55 -13.83 -4.98
C GLY A 260 -29.28 -13.01 -6.24
N MET A 261 -29.79 -13.44 -7.39
CA MET A 261 -29.61 -12.76 -8.69
C MET A 261 -30.78 -11.82 -9.08
N GLY A 262 -31.78 -11.71 -8.20
CA GLY A 262 -33.05 -11.01 -8.42
C GLY A 262 -34.10 -11.56 -7.45
N ASP A 263 -35.36 -11.61 -7.88
CA ASP A 263 -36.48 -12.11 -7.07
C ASP A 263 -36.56 -13.64 -6.98
N GLY A 264 -35.59 -14.35 -7.56
CA GLY A 264 -35.47 -15.80 -7.51
C GLY A 264 -34.90 -16.35 -6.20
N PRO A 265 -34.67 -17.68 -6.11
CA PRO A 265 -34.11 -18.28 -4.91
C PRO A 265 -32.70 -17.75 -4.61
N GLN A 266 -32.37 -17.70 -3.33
CA GLN A 266 -31.01 -17.44 -2.87
C GLN A 266 -30.19 -18.73 -2.87
N PHE A 267 -28.96 -18.62 -3.35
CA PHE A 267 -28.00 -19.72 -3.44
C PHE A 267 -26.92 -19.57 -2.38
N ASN A 268 -26.36 -20.68 -1.91
CA ASN A 268 -25.18 -20.64 -1.05
C ASN A 268 -24.00 -20.06 -1.85
N LEU A 269 -23.10 -19.33 -1.18
CA LEU A 269 -21.90 -18.77 -1.82
C LEU A 269 -21.02 -19.84 -2.51
N VAL A 270 -20.99 -21.07 -1.98
CA VAL A 270 -20.26 -22.19 -2.62
C VAL A 270 -20.93 -22.70 -3.90
N ASP A 271 -22.23 -22.45 -4.06
CA ASP A 271 -23.06 -22.94 -5.16
C ASP A 271 -23.17 -21.92 -6.32
N VAL A 272 -22.56 -20.73 -6.19
CA VAL A 272 -22.50 -19.72 -7.25
C VAL A 272 -21.16 -19.69 -7.95
N GLY A 273 -21.09 -18.99 -9.09
CA GLY A 273 -19.87 -18.84 -9.86
C GLY A 273 -18.69 -18.35 -9.01
N TYR A 274 -17.53 -18.98 -9.19
CA TYR A 274 -16.35 -18.81 -8.34
C TYR A 274 -15.94 -17.34 -8.16
N GLY A 275 -16.11 -16.51 -9.19
CA GLY A 275 -15.83 -15.06 -9.16
C GLY A 275 -16.56 -14.28 -8.06
N VAL A 276 -17.78 -14.68 -7.67
CA VAL A 276 -18.52 -14.02 -6.57
C VAL A 276 -17.76 -14.16 -5.26
N SER A 277 -17.28 -15.36 -4.95
CA SER A 277 -16.53 -15.62 -3.71
C SER A 277 -15.17 -14.94 -3.68
N GLN A 278 -14.54 -14.73 -4.84
CA GLN A 278 -13.22 -14.11 -4.95
C GLN A 278 -13.27 -12.59 -4.87
N VAL A 279 -14.32 -11.95 -5.41
CA VAL A 279 -14.45 -10.48 -5.39
C VAL A 279 -14.98 -9.94 -4.07
N LEU A 280 -15.81 -10.71 -3.34
CA LEU A 280 -16.40 -10.24 -2.08
C LEU A 280 -15.35 -9.76 -1.07
N PRO A 281 -14.25 -10.48 -0.79
CA PRO A 281 -13.18 -9.99 0.07
C PRO A 281 -12.60 -8.65 -0.36
N ILE A 282 -12.33 -8.50 -1.66
CA ILE A 282 -11.74 -7.28 -2.22
C ILE A 282 -12.67 -6.08 -1.96
N LEU A 283 -13.97 -6.23 -2.24
CA LEU A 283 -14.94 -5.15 -2.06
C LEU A 283 -15.11 -4.79 -0.58
N VAL A 284 -15.24 -5.80 0.28
CA VAL A 284 -15.42 -5.61 1.73
C VAL A 284 -14.21 -4.89 2.32
N ASP A 285 -13.01 -5.39 2.03
CA ASP A 285 -11.80 -4.83 2.57
C ASP A 285 -11.51 -3.44 2.01
N ALA A 286 -11.79 -3.19 0.72
CA ALA A 286 -11.60 -1.86 0.13
C ALA A 286 -12.52 -0.82 0.77
N ILE A 287 -13.80 -1.16 1.04
CA ILE A 287 -14.74 -0.23 1.68
C ILE A 287 -14.34 0.04 3.14
N ILE A 288 -13.93 -0.99 3.87
CA ILE A 288 -13.59 -0.88 5.30
C ILE A 288 -12.25 -0.19 5.51
N ASN A 289 -11.25 -0.52 4.70
CA ASN A 289 -9.89 -0.01 4.81
C ASN A 289 -9.65 1.22 3.94
N LYS A 290 -10.68 1.95 3.51
CA LYS A 290 -10.55 3.11 2.60
C LYS A 290 -9.58 4.20 3.05
N LYS A 291 -9.25 4.29 4.35
CA LYS A 291 -8.28 5.26 4.90
C LYS A 291 -6.83 4.75 4.93
N ARG A 292 -6.59 3.49 4.53
CA ARG A 292 -5.28 2.82 4.47
C ARG A 292 -4.92 2.60 3.01
N MET A 293 -3.63 2.68 2.69
CA MET A 293 -3.18 2.33 1.34
C MET A 293 -3.58 0.89 1.04
N LEU A 294 -4.24 0.66 -0.09
CA LEU A 294 -4.68 -0.67 -0.52
C LEU A 294 -3.71 -1.21 -1.58
N LEU A 295 -3.23 -2.43 -1.40
CA LEU A 295 -2.34 -3.13 -2.31
C LEU A 295 -3.07 -4.37 -2.82
N LEU A 296 -3.51 -4.35 -4.07
CA LEU A 296 -4.36 -5.39 -4.64
C LEU A 296 -3.58 -6.16 -5.71
N GLN A 297 -3.25 -7.41 -5.42
CA GLN A 297 -2.64 -8.30 -6.41
C GLN A 297 -3.72 -8.99 -7.22
N GLN A 298 -3.65 -8.80 -8.54
CA GLN A 298 -4.50 -9.42 -9.55
C GLN A 298 -5.98 -9.55 -9.10
N PRO A 299 -6.64 -8.43 -8.74
CA PRO A 299 -7.98 -8.46 -8.17
C PRO A 299 -9.06 -8.91 -9.17
N GLU A 300 -8.73 -8.96 -10.46
CA GLU A 300 -9.59 -9.41 -11.56
C GLU A 300 -9.70 -10.93 -11.71
N VAL A 301 -8.83 -11.69 -11.06
CA VAL A 301 -8.69 -13.12 -11.33
C VAL A 301 -10.00 -13.84 -10.99
N HIS A 302 -10.42 -14.76 -11.86
CA HIS A 302 -11.71 -15.47 -11.81
C HIS A 302 -12.97 -14.64 -12.10
N LEU A 303 -12.83 -13.35 -12.44
CA LEU A 303 -13.95 -12.53 -12.89
C LEU A 303 -14.10 -12.57 -14.41
N HIS A 304 -15.34 -12.58 -14.88
CA HIS A 304 -15.63 -12.39 -16.29
C HIS A 304 -15.39 -10.91 -16.70
N PRO A 305 -15.15 -10.60 -17.99
CA PRO A 305 -14.77 -9.26 -18.45
C PRO A 305 -15.63 -8.11 -17.91
N LYS A 306 -16.96 -8.27 -17.92
CA LYS A 306 -17.87 -7.26 -17.37
C LYS A 306 -17.62 -6.96 -15.88
N ALA A 307 -17.35 -7.97 -15.06
CA ALA A 307 -17.06 -7.77 -13.64
C ALA A 307 -15.68 -7.15 -13.41
N GLN A 308 -14.69 -7.46 -14.26
CA GLN A 308 -13.38 -6.80 -14.23
C GLN A 308 -13.49 -5.30 -14.54
N ALA A 309 -14.30 -4.94 -15.54
CA ALA A 309 -14.59 -3.54 -15.84
C ALA A 309 -15.25 -2.85 -14.64
N GLU A 310 -16.37 -3.39 -14.13
CA GLU A 310 -17.04 -2.78 -12.96
C GLU A 310 -16.13 -2.68 -11.73
N LEU A 311 -15.15 -3.59 -11.58
CA LEU A 311 -14.16 -3.53 -10.51
C LEU A 311 -13.23 -2.33 -10.69
N GLY A 312 -12.81 -2.05 -11.93
CA GLY A 312 -12.10 -0.82 -12.27
C GLY A 312 -12.88 0.43 -11.88
N SER A 313 -14.16 0.51 -12.24
CA SER A 313 -15.02 1.64 -11.84
C SER A 313 -15.17 1.78 -10.32
N PHE A 314 -15.36 0.67 -9.63
CA PHE A 314 -15.49 0.65 -8.17
C PHE A 314 -14.22 1.18 -7.48
N LEU A 315 -13.04 0.67 -7.88
CA LEU A 315 -11.77 1.07 -7.30
C LEU A 315 -11.41 2.53 -7.65
N ALA A 316 -11.68 2.97 -8.89
CA ALA A 316 -11.48 4.36 -9.31
C ALA A 316 -12.29 5.35 -8.48
N ARG A 317 -13.59 5.07 -8.28
CA ARG A 317 -14.46 5.91 -7.44
C ARG A 317 -14.02 5.96 -5.99
N LEU A 318 -13.52 4.83 -5.47
CA LEU A 318 -12.99 4.77 -4.12
C LEU A 318 -11.72 5.63 -3.99
N ALA A 319 -10.79 5.51 -4.94
CA ALA A 319 -9.55 6.28 -4.98
C ALA A 319 -9.78 7.79 -5.17
N GLY A 320 -10.84 8.18 -5.87
CA GLY A 320 -11.18 9.60 -6.07
C GLY A 320 -11.91 10.28 -4.91
N ASP A 321 -12.34 9.56 -3.85
CA ASP A 321 -12.74 10.24 -2.60
C ASP A 321 -11.48 10.83 -1.96
N HIS A 322 -11.38 12.15 -1.85
CA HIS A 322 -10.22 12.84 -1.26
C HIS A 322 -9.89 12.43 0.19
N ARG A 323 -10.78 11.70 0.87
CA ARG A 323 -10.55 11.15 2.21
C ARG A 323 -10.04 9.71 2.18
N ALA A 324 -10.01 9.08 1.01
CA ALA A 324 -9.47 7.75 0.82
C ALA A 324 -7.96 7.81 0.62
N ALA A 325 -7.27 6.74 1.02
CA ALA A 325 -5.86 6.56 0.76
C ALA A 325 -5.63 5.96 -0.64
N PRO A 326 -4.40 6.05 -1.18
CA PRO A 326 -4.08 5.52 -2.50
C PRO A 326 -4.32 4.01 -2.64
N ILE A 327 -4.62 3.57 -3.86
CA ILE A 327 -4.78 2.16 -4.22
C ILE A 327 -3.69 1.81 -5.24
N LEU A 328 -2.90 0.78 -4.97
CA LEU A 328 -1.97 0.16 -5.90
C LEU A 328 -2.54 -1.16 -6.37
N ILE A 329 -2.61 -1.35 -7.69
CA ILE A 329 -3.17 -2.53 -8.32
C ILE A 329 -2.11 -3.15 -9.21
N GLU A 330 -1.81 -4.43 -9.00
CA GLU A 330 -1.13 -5.27 -9.99
C GLU A 330 -2.20 -5.94 -10.84
N THR A 331 -2.17 -5.75 -12.16
CA THR A 331 -3.20 -6.26 -13.06
C THR A 331 -2.66 -6.57 -14.45
N HIS A 332 -3.26 -7.56 -15.10
CA HIS A 332 -3.09 -7.86 -16.52
C HIS A 332 -4.41 -7.67 -17.30
N SER A 333 -5.41 -7.05 -16.67
CA SER A 333 -6.74 -6.85 -17.25
C SER A 333 -6.83 -5.55 -18.03
N ASP A 334 -6.91 -5.68 -19.36
CA ASP A 334 -7.30 -4.58 -20.24
C ASP A 334 -8.70 -4.05 -19.88
N TYR A 335 -9.65 -4.92 -19.48
CA TYR A 335 -11.00 -4.50 -19.12
C TYR A 335 -11.04 -3.58 -17.89
N LEU A 336 -10.21 -3.87 -16.88
CA LEU A 336 -10.09 -3.04 -15.68
C LEU A 336 -9.50 -1.68 -16.04
N LEU A 337 -8.36 -1.66 -16.74
CA LEU A 337 -7.69 -0.43 -17.13
C LEU A 337 -8.55 0.42 -18.08
N ASP A 338 -9.14 -0.19 -19.10
CA ASP A 338 -9.98 0.51 -20.07
C ASP A 338 -11.21 1.10 -19.40
N ARG A 339 -11.79 0.44 -18.39
CA ARG A 339 -12.90 1.02 -17.64
C ARG A 339 -12.48 2.22 -16.80
N ILE A 340 -11.31 2.19 -16.17
CA ILE A 340 -10.76 3.35 -15.45
C ILE A 340 -10.57 4.53 -16.42
N ARG A 341 -10.00 4.28 -17.60
CA ARG A 341 -9.81 5.29 -18.65
C ARG A 341 -11.14 5.89 -19.11
N MET A 342 -12.16 5.05 -19.31
CA MET A 342 -13.51 5.52 -19.65
C MET A 342 -14.13 6.36 -18.54
N ASP A 343 -13.93 5.98 -17.27
CA ASP A 343 -14.41 6.77 -16.13
C ASP A 343 -13.69 8.11 -15.99
N VAL A 344 -12.38 8.19 -16.31
CA VAL A 344 -11.66 9.47 -16.42
C VAL A 344 -12.31 10.35 -17.49
N ARG A 345 -12.46 9.83 -18.72
CA ARG A 345 -13.09 10.54 -19.85
C ARG A 345 -14.49 11.03 -19.52
N ASP A 346 -15.30 10.16 -18.92
CA ASP A 346 -16.69 10.43 -18.58
C ASP A 346 -16.83 11.25 -17.27
N LYS A 347 -15.70 11.61 -16.63
CA LYS A 347 -15.63 12.37 -15.36
C LYS A 347 -16.37 11.69 -14.20
N LYS A 348 -16.28 10.36 -14.12
CA LYS A 348 -16.97 9.51 -13.14
C LYS A 348 -16.09 9.19 -11.92
N GLY A 349 -15.79 10.22 -11.14
CA GLY A 349 -15.23 10.06 -9.80
C GLY A 349 -13.72 9.81 -9.73
N ILE A 350 -12.97 10.00 -10.82
CA ILE A 350 -11.50 10.04 -10.82
C ILE A 350 -11.02 10.95 -11.96
N ALA A 351 -9.89 11.65 -11.78
CA ALA A 351 -9.25 12.44 -12.83
C ALA A 351 -8.01 11.74 -13.39
N GLY A 352 -7.64 12.02 -14.64
CA GLY A 352 -6.48 11.40 -15.29
C GLY A 352 -5.17 11.64 -14.54
N LYS A 353 -4.99 12.83 -13.96
CA LYS A 353 -3.84 13.19 -13.11
C LYS A 353 -3.73 12.37 -11.82
N ASP A 354 -4.82 11.75 -11.37
CA ASP A 354 -4.86 10.93 -10.15
C ASP A 354 -4.57 9.45 -10.46
N VAL A 355 -4.32 9.11 -11.74
CA VAL A 355 -4.04 7.74 -12.20
C VAL A 355 -2.69 7.71 -12.93
N ILE A 356 -1.86 6.75 -12.57
CA ILE A 356 -0.62 6.43 -13.28
C ILE A 356 -0.55 4.92 -13.52
N VAL A 357 -0.19 4.53 -14.74
CA VAL A 357 0.04 3.13 -15.09
C VAL A 357 1.54 2.90 -15.14
N LEU A 358 2.03 1.94 -14.36
CA LEU A 358 3.43 1.53 -14.39
C LEU A 358 3.54 0.28 -15.26
N TYR A 359 4.02 0.44 -16.50
CA TYR A 359 4.19 -0.67 -17.42
C TYR A 359 5.56 -1.32 -17.22
N PHE A 360 5.57 -2.63 -16.99
CA PHE A 360 6.79 -3.42 -16.83
C PHE A 360 7.11 -4.10 -18.18
N GLY A 361 8.06 -3.53 -18.91
CA GLY A 361 8.61 -4.10 -20.14
C GLY A 361 9.83 -4.96 -19.84
N ARG A 362 10.08 -5.98 -20.66
CA ARG A 362 11.35 -6.74 -20.64
C ARG A 362 12.13 -6.45 -21.90
N ASP A 363 13.40 -6.09 -21.73
CA ASP A 363 14.39 -5.94 -22.79
C ASP A 363 15.61 -6.85 -22.53
N SER A 364 16.63 -6.76 -23.39
CA SER A 364 17.85 -7.56 -23.27
C SER A 364 18.64 -7.30 -21.98
N ASN A 365 18.44 -6.16 -21.34
CA ASN A 365 19.18 -5.70 -20.16
C ASN A 365 18.39 -5.90 -18.86
N GLY A 366 17.12 -6.33 -18.93
CA GLY A 366 16.30 -6.67 -17.78
C GLY A 366 14.86 -6.16 -17.90
N THR A 367 14.22 -5.90 -16.75
CA THR A 367 12.88 -5.31 -16.70
C THR A 367 13.01 -3.78 -16.60
N SER A 368 12.43 -3.06 -17.56
CA SER A 368 12.29 -1.61 -17.53
C SER A 368 10.87 -1.22 -17.11
N ILE A 369 10.74 -0.13 -16.35
CA ILE A 369 9.44 0.38 -15.87
C ILE A 369 9.18 1.70 -16.58
N THR A 370 8.11 1.75 -17.38
CA THR A 370 7.70 2.96 -18.10
C THR A 370 6.40 3.51 -17.49
N PRO A 371 6.41 4.74 -16.95
CA PRO A 371 5.18 5.38 -16.49
C PRO A 371 4.35 5.84 -17.70
N ILE A 372 3.09 5.44 -17.74
CA ILE A 372 2.10 5.85 -18.74
C ILE A 372 1.05 6.70 -18.02
N ARG A 373 0.86 7.93 -18.51
CA ARG A 373 -0.09 8.90 -17.94
C ARG A 373 -1.46 8.77 -18.62
N ILE A 374 -2.51 9.23 -17.96
CA ILE A 374 -3.86 9.30 -18.53
C ILE A 374 -4.25 10.78 -18.65
N ASP A 375 -4.62 11.22 -19.86
CA ASP A 375 -5.16 12.58 -20.07
C ASP A 375 -6.63 12.70 -19.64
N ASP A 376 -7.17 13.92 -19.66
CA ASP A 376 -8.57 14.18 -19.27
C ASP A 376 -9.61 13.53 -20.21
N ASN A 377 -9.19 13.02 -21.37
CA ASN A 377 -10.03 12.30 -22.32
C ASN A 377 -9.89 10.77 -22.18
N GLY A 378 -9.13 10.28 -21.20
CA GLY A 378 -8.89 8.85 -20.99
C GLY A 378 -7.87 8.23 -21.95
N ASN A 379 -7.12 9.05 -22.71
CA ASN A 379 -6.05 8.56 -23.58
C ASN A 379 -4.80 8.25 -22.76
N LEU A 380 -4.08 7.22 -23.20
CA LEU A 380 -2.77 6.88 -22.65
C LEU A 380 -1.72 7.77 -23.30
N VAL A 381 -0.94 8.46 -22.48
CA VAL A 381 0.14 9.37 -22.87
C VAL A 381 1.46 8.74 -22.45
N ASP A 382 2.47 8.82 -23.33
CA ASP A 382 3.80 8.21 -23.14
C ASP A 382 3.82 6.68 -23.07
N ALA A 383 2.84 6.01 -23.68
CA ALA A 383 2.89 4.56 -23.82
C ALA A 383 4.11 4.15 -24.68
N PRO A 384 4.95 3.20 -24.22
CA PRO A 384 6.12 2.77 -24.98
C PRO A 384 5.71 1.98 -26.24
N SER A 385 6.60 1.95 -27.24
CA SER A 385 6.46 1.06 -28.39
C SER A 385 6.36 -0.40 -27.92
N GLY A 386 5.37 -1.16 -28.37
CA GLY A 386 5.07 -2.50 -27.86
C GLY A 386 3.87 -2.57 -26.92
N TYR A 387 3.43 -1.45 -26.35
CA TYR A 387 2.28 -1.46 -25.43
C TYR A 387 0.98 -1.80 -26.17
N ARG A 388 0.43 -2.98 -25.87
CA ARG A 388 -0.77 -3.58 -26.48
C ARG A 388 -0.66 -3.92 -27.98
N ASP A 389 0.51 -3.82 -28.59
CA ASP A 389 0.71 -4.06 -30.02
C ASP A 389 0.16 -5.43 -30.46
N PHE A 390 0.45 -6.50 -29.70
CA PHE A 390 -0.07 -7.84 -29.99
C PHE A 390 -1.60 -7.89 -30.11
N PHE A 391 -2.32 -7.28 -29.17
CA PHE A 391 -3.79 -7.29 -29.16
C PHE A 391 -4.36 -6.41 -30.28
N LEU A 392 -3.74 -5.25 -30.54
CA LEU A 392 -4.13 -4.36 -31.62
C LEU A 392 -3.95 -5.01 -32.99
N ASP A 393 -2.88 -5.79 -33.17
CA ASP A 393 -2.62 -6.50 -34.41
C ASP A 393 -3.58 -7.67 -34.61
N GLU A 394 -3.93 -8.41 -33.55
CA GLU A 394 -4.96 -9.45 -33.61
C GLU A 394 -6.36 -8.88 -33.92
N GLU A 395 -6.74 -7.74 -33.32
CA GLU A 395 -7.99 -7.05 -33.65
C GLU A 395 -8.01 -6.57 -35.11
N ARG A 396 -6.92 -5.96 -35.59
CA ARG A 396 -6.80 -5.55 -37.00
C ARG A 396 -6.94 -6.74 -37.94
N ARG A 397 -6.28 -7.85 -37.62
CA ARG A 397 -6.37 -9.09 -38.40
C ARG A 397 -7.79 -9.64 -38.43
N PHE A 398 -8.51 -9.59 -37.30
CA PHE A 398 -9.91 -10.00 -37.24
C PHE A 398 -10.82 -9.12 -38.10
N LEU A 399 -10.62 -7.79 -38.08
CA LEU A 399 -11.42 -6.83 -38.86
C LEU A 399 -11.11 -6.84 -40.38
N GLN A 400 -9.98 -7.42 -40.78
CA GLN A 400 -9.55 -7.52 -42.18
C GLN A 400 -9.95 -8.84 -42.87
N GLY A 401 -10.51 -9.80 -42.12
CA GLY A 401 -11.10 -11.04 -42.65
C GLY A 401 -12.60 -10.91 -42.79
#